data_AF-A0A355BES9-F1
#
_entry.id   AF-A0A355BES9-F1
#
_cell.length_a   1.000
_cell.length_b   1.000
_cell.length_c   1.000
_cell.angle_alpha   90.00
_cell.angle_beta   90.00
_cell.angle_gamma   90.00
#
_symmetry.space_group_name_H-M   'P 1'
#
loop_
_entity.id
_entity.type
_entity.pdbx_description
1 polymer ?
#
loop_
_entity_poly.entity_id
_entity_poly.type
_entity_poly.pdbx_seq_one_letter_code
_entity_poly.pdbx_strand_id
1 'polypeptide(L)'
;MRRLMARIANMVQGISWAIARFPLTVFCLLSSTILTCYMISLDRAPALIIQKLMFVFLLGSFIGVTAQFACERFQRLAKQRLGVYVLSVVLMLVYYLIIAGAPAIDYGVGARTMVAVFSMFCVFIWLPSCRGKFDFNSVALIHFKSALTSVLYAGVLSAGLASLFAAIDILLFNLSSKTYGYMMAIVWMLFATTYYLSLLPRFNSETEADRAFTAEANQYPRVLEILISQIAIPLVTAYTVVLFSYFIKIGVTRKWPIGQLGPMILVYSAIGLLVYILASRLSNRLAVYYQRSFPKVLIPIV
;
A
#
# COMPACT_ATOMS: atom_id res chain seq x y z
N MET A 1 -8.04 -23.28 22.96
CA MET A 1 -7.11 -23.93 22.01
C MET A 1 -7.72 -24.14 20.61
N ARG A 2 -8.84 -24.88 20.44
CA ARG A 2 -9.44 -25.14 19.10
C ARG A 2 -9.73 -23.89 18.24
N ARG A 3 -10.28 -22.82 18.85
CA ARG A 3 -10.57 -21.54 18.15
C ARG A 3 -9.29 -20.80 17.69
N LEU A 4 -8.21 -20.90 18.45
CA LEU A 4 -6.93 -20.29 18.09
C LEU A 4 -6.28 -21.03 16.92
N MET A 5 -6.22 -22.36 17.01
CA MET A 5 -5.72 -23.21 15.92
C MET A 5 -6.49 -23.00 14.63
N ALA A 6 -7.82 -22.89 14.69
CA ALA A 6 -8.65 -22.58 13.52
C ALA A 6 -8.30 -21.20 12.90
N ARG A 7 -8.07 -20.17 13.71
CA ARG A 7 -7.67 -18.84 13.21
C ARG A 7 -6.29 -18.86 12.56
N ILE A 8 -5.33 -19.57 13.15
CA ILE A 8 -3.99 -19.73 12.57
C ILE A 8 -4.08 -20.50 11.26
N ALA A 9 -4.84 -21.60 11.22
CA ALA A 9 -5.05 -22.39 10.01
C ALA A 9 -5.66 -21.54 8.88
N ASN A 10 -6.69 -20.74 9.19
CA ASN A 10 -7.30 -19.84 8.21
C ASN A 10 -6.31 -18.77 7.70
N MET A 11 -5.46 -18.24 8.58
CA MET A 11 -4.42 -17.28 8.18
C MET A 11 -3.39 -17.92 7.23
N VAL A 12 -2.89 -19.11 7.57
CA VAL A 12 -1.94 -19.84 6.72
C VAL A 12 -2.56 -20.23 5.39
N GLN A 13 -3.81 -20.70 5.40
CA GLN A 13 -4.56 -20.98 4.18
C GLN A 13 -4.72 -19.71 3.32
N GLY A 14 -5.08 -18.58 3.92
CA GLY A 14 -5.19 -17.30 3.21
C GLY A 14 -3.89 -16.90 2.51
N ILE A 15 -2.75 -17.01 3.20
CA ILE A 15 -1.43 -16.73 2.61
C ILE A 15 -1.12 -17.70 1.47
N SER A 16 -1.37 -19.00 1.64
CA SER A 16 -1.18 -20.01 0.59
C SER A 16 -2.02 -19.69 -0.67
N TRP A 17 -3.29 -19.32 -0.47
CA TRP A 17 -4.17 -18.86 -1.54
C TRP A 17 -3.65 -17.58 -2.23
N ALA A 18 -3.11 -16.63 -1.46
CA ALA A 18 -2.51 -15.41 -2.02
C ALA A 18 -1.30 -15.73 -2.90
N ILE A 19 -0.44 -16.66 -2.49
CA ILE A 19 0.72 -17.10 -3.27
C ILE A 19 0.28 -17.74 -4.59
N ALA A 20 -0.71 -18.63 -4.54
CA ALA A 20 -1.27 -19.24 -5.76
C ALA A 20 -1.95 -18.24 -6.69
N ARG A 21 -2.57 -17.19 -6.13
CA ARG A 21 -3.26 -16.14 -6.90
C ARG A 21 -2.30 -15.13 -7.52
N PHE A 22 -1.25 -14.72 -6.81
CA PHE A 22 -0.31 -13.67 -7.22
C PHE A 22 1.14 -14.18 -7.39
N PRO A 23 1.40 -15.18 -8.27
CA PRO A 23 2.69 -15.86 -8.34
C PRO A 23 3.84 -14.91 -8.70
N LEU A 24 3.65 -14.02 -9.69
CA LEU A 24 4.69 -13.06 -10.10
C LEU A 24 4.99 -12.06 -8.98
N THR A 25 3.97 -11.56 -8.28
CA THR A 25 4.16 -10.63 -7.16
C THR A 25 4.96 -11.28 -6.04
N VAL A 26 4.58 -12.50 -5.64
CA VAL A 26 5.28 -13.21 -4.56
C VAL A 26 6.71 -13.54 -4.95
N PHE A 27 6.96 -13.95 -6.20
CA PHE A 27 8.32 -14.14 -6.70
C PHE A 27 9.17 -12.87 -6.60
N CYS A 28 8.60 -11.73 -7.00
CA CYS A 28 9.26 -10.42 -6.89
C CYS A 28 9.50 -10.02 -5.42
N LEU A 29 8.54 -10.23 -4.53
CA LEU A 29 8.69 -9.94 -3.09
C LEU A 29 9.75 -10.82 -2.44
N LEU A 30 9.77 -12.13 -2.75
CA LEU A 30 10.79 -13.06 -2.29
C LEU A 30 12.17 -12.64 -2.78
N SER A 31 12.31 -12.37 -4.08
CA SER A 31 13.57 -11.93 -4.68
C SER A 31 14.06 -10.62 -4.05
N SER A 32 13.17 -9.64 -3.88
CA SER A 32 13.50 -8.37 -3.21
C SER A 32 13.91 -8.58 -1.76
N THR A 33 13.25 -9.46 -1.02
CA THR A 33 13.57 -9.77 0.38
C THR A 33 14.93 -10.47 0.49
N ILE A 34 15.20 -11.46 -0.37
CA ILE A 34 16.48 -12.17 -0.42
C ILE A 34 17.62 -11.20 -0.72
N LEU A 35 17.45 -10.31 -1.70
CA LEU A 35 18.45 -9.29 -2.03
C LEU A 35 18.68 -8.32 -0.87
N THR A 36 17.62 -7.88 -0.18
CA THR A 36 17.74 -7.05 1.02
C THR A 36 18.51 -7.78 2.13
N CYS A 37 18.18 -9.04 2.42
CA CYS A 37 18.93 -9.85 3.37
C CYS A 37 20.39 -10.02 2.94
N TYR A 38 20.64 -10.31 1.66
CA TYR A 38 22.00 -10.39 1.15
C TYR A 38 22.77 -9.07 1.35
N MET A 39 22.14 -7.92 1.08
CA MET A 39 22.75 -6.61 1.33
C MET A 39 23.04 -6.36 2.82
N ILE A 40 22.17 -6.79 3.73
CA ILE A 40 22.39 -6.69 5.19
C ILE A 40 23.53 -7.60 5.65
N SER A 41 23.72 -8.75 4.98
CA SER A 41 24.79 -9.69 5.33
C SER A 41 26.18 -9.14 5.05
N LEU A 42 26.32 -8.25 4.07
CA LEU A 42 27.59 -7.67 3.68
C LEU A 42 28.11 -6.65 4.70
N ASP A 43 29.39 -6.75 5.05
CA ASP A 43 30.10 -5.73 5.85
C ASP A 43 30.64 -4.57 5.00
N ARG A 44 30.27 -4.53 3.71
CA ARG A 44 30.73 -3.54 2.73
C ARG A 44 29.58 -3.05 1.86
N ALA A 45 29.81 -1.95 1.14
CA ALA A 45 28.84 -1.43 0.19
C ALA A 45 28.44 -2.51 -0.84
N PRO A 46 27.14 -2.82 -1.00
CA PRO A 46 26.68 -3.82 -1.95
C PRO A 46 26.92 -3.37 -3.39
N ALA A 47 27.25 -4.32 -4.26
CA ALA A 47 27.43 -4.04 -5.68
C ALA A 47 26.19 -3.35 -6.26
N LEU A 48 26.41 -2.35 -7.12
CA LEU A 48 25.33 -1.51 -7.65
C LEU A 48 24.25 -2.33 -8.40
N ILE A 49 24.66 -3.42 -9.05
CA ILE A 49 23.75 -4.35 -9.72
C ILE A 49 22.72 -4.96 -8.75
N ILE A 50 23.13 -5.31 -7.54
CA ILE A 50 22.27 -5.91 -6.51
C ILE A 50 21.26 -4.89 -6.00
N GLN A 51 21.71 -3.66 -5.78
CA GLN A 51 20.83 -2.55 -5.41
C GLN A 51 19.78 -2.30 -6.50
N LYS A 52 20.20 -2.20 -7.77
CA LYS A 52 19.29 -2.02 -8.91
C LYS A 52 18.28 -3.16 -9.03
N LEU A 53 18.72 -4.41 -8.90
CA LEU A 53 17.85 -5.59 -8.91
C LEU A 53 16.79 -5.53 -7.80
N MET A 54 17.17 -5.10 -6.59
CA MET A 54 16.21 -4.93 -5.49
C MET A 54 15.09 -3.95 -5.87
N PHE A 55 15.43 -2.80 -6.47
CA PHE A 55 14.44 -1.82 -6.94
C PHE A 55 13.58 -2.36 -8.10
N VAL A 56 14.14 -3.14 -9.01
CA VAL A 56 13.41 -3.79 -10.12
C VAL A 56 12.39 -4.78 -9.58
N PHE A 57 12.77 -5.63 -8.62
CA PHE A 57 11.85 -6.58 -8.00
C PHE A 57 10.81 -5.89 -7.11
N LEU A 58 11.18 -4.80 -6.42
CA LEU A 58 10.22 -3.97 -5.71
C LEU A 58 9.12 -3.46 -6.66
N LEU A 59 9.49 -2.80 -7.76
CA LEU A 59 8.52 -2.35 -8.77
C LEU A 59 7.78 -3.53 -9.41
N GLY A 60 8.48 -4.63 -9.68
CA GLY A 60 7.92 -5.86 -10.23
C GLY A 60 6.81 -6.46 -9.38
N SER A 61 6.85 -6.28 -8.05
CA SER A 61 5.76 -6.70 -7.17
C SER A 61 4.45 -5.95 -7.47
N PHE A 62 4.52 -4.63 -7.67
CA PHE A 62 3.37 -3.78 -8.02
C PHE A 62 2.85 -4.06 -9.43
N ILE A 63 3.76 -4.26 -10.39
CA ILE A 63 3.40 -4.66 -11.76
C ILE A 63 2.69 -6.02 -11.72
N GLY A 64 3.18 -6.98 -10.94
CA GLY A 64 2.56 -8.29 -10.78
C GLY A 64 1.14 -8.23 -10.21
N VAL A 65 0.90 -7.38 -9.20
CA VAL A 65 -0.45 -7.18 -8.64
C VAL A 65 -1.38 -6.60 -9.69
N THR A 66 -0.89 -5.58 -10.41
CA THR A 66 -1.61 -4.92 -11.49
C THR A 66 -1.99 -5.90 -12.60
N ALA A 67 -1.04 -6.73 -13.03
CA ALA A 67 -1.24 -7.76 -14.05
C ALA A 67 -2.30 -8.80 -13.63
N GLN A 68 -2.26 -9.24 -12.37
CA GLN A 68 -3.23 -10.20 -11.85
C GLN A 68 -4.63 -9.59 -11.78
N PHE A 69 -4.78 -8.36 -11.26
CA PHE A 69 -6.08 -7.69 -11.28
C PHE A 69 -6.55 -7.37 -12.70
N ALA A 70 -5.66 -7.14 -13.67
CA ALA A 70 -6.04 -6.94 -15.07
C ALA A 70 -6.67 -8.21 -15.65
N CYS A 71 -6.07 -9.36 -15.37
CA CYS A 71 -6.59 -10.66 -15.78
C CYS A 71 -7.93 -10.96 -15.10
N GLU A 72 -8.08 -10.64 -13.82
CA GLU A 72 -9.35 -10.83 -13.10
C GLU A 72 -10.45 -9.88 -13.57
N ARG A 73 -10.09 -8.65 -13.98
CA ARG A 73 -11.04 -7.66 -14.46
C ARG A 73 -11.50 -7.93 -15.89
N PHE A 74 -10.59 -8.32 -16.79
CA PHE A 74 -10.86 -8.43 -18.22
C PHE A 74 -10.72 -9.88 -18.70
N GLN A 75 -11.85 -10.51 -19.07
CA GLN A 75 -11.86 -11.89 -19.56
C GLN A 75 -10.91 -12.14 -20.76
N ARG A 76 -10.74 -11.16 -21.65
CA ARG A 76 -9.77 -11.26 -22.77
C ARG A 76 -8.32 -11.37 -22.27
N LEU A 77 -7.95 -10.58 -21.27
CA LEU A 77 -6.62 -10.64 -20.65
C LEU A 77 -6.46 -11.93 -19.83
N ALA A 78 -7.52 -12.42 -19.19
CA ALA A 78 -7.51 -13.73 -18.54
C ALA A 78 -7.16 -14.88 -19.51
N LYS A 79 -7.74 -14.86 -20.72
CA LYS A 79 -7.42 -15.83 -21.78
C LYS A 79 -5.97 -15.68 -22.29
N GLN A 80 -5.41 -14.49 -22.22
CA GLN A 80 -4.03 -14.18 -22.62
C GLN A 80 -3.10 -13.98 -21.42
N ARG A 81 -3.35 -14.69 -20.30
CA ARG A 81 -2.62 -14.48 -19.03
C ARG A 81 -1.11 -14.58 -19.18
N LEU A 82 -0.63 -15.53 -19.99
CA LEU A 82 0.80 -15.66 -20.28
C LEU A 82 1.36 -14.39 -20.95
N GLY A 83 0.65 -13.81 -21.91
CA GLY A 83 1.05 -12.57 -22.58
C GLY A 83 1.11 -11.37 -21.63
N VAL A 84 0.18 -11.27 -20.67
CA VAL A 84 0.19 -10.23 -19.64
C VAL A 84 1.39 -10.38 -18.70
N TYR A 85 1.75 -11.60 -18.32
CA TYR A 85 2.95 -11.84 -17.51
C TYR A 85 4.24 -11.60 -18.28
N VAL A 86 4.31 -11.99 -19.56
CA VAL A 86 5.46 -11.66 -20.42
C VAL A 86 5.62 -10.14 -20.53
N LEU A 87 4.53 -9.40 -20.76
CA LEU A 87 4.56 -7.94 -20.79
C LEU A 87 5.05 -7.36 -19.45
N SER A 88 4.65 -7.96 -18.34
CA SER A 88 5.09 -7.53 -17.00
C SER A 88 6.60 -7.70 -16.82
N VAL A 89 7.17 -8.82 -17.27
CA VAL A 89 8.63 -9.06 -17.27
C VAL A 89 9.35 -8.09 -18.20
N VAL A 90 8.79 -7.81 -19.39
CA VAL A 90 9.33 -6.81 -20.31
C VAL A 90 9.35 -5.42 -19.66
N LEU A 91 8.28 -5.01 -18.96
CA LEU A 91 8.25 -3.73 -18.25
C LEU A 91 9.30 -3.66 -17.13
N MET A 92 9.52 -4.76 -16.41
CA MET A 92 10.61 -4.84 -15.42
C MET A 92 11.99 -4.70 -16.08
N LEU A 93 12.20 -5.33 -17.24
CA LEU A 93 13.44 -5.22 -18.00
C LEU A 93 13.65 -3.80 -18.53
N VAL A 94 12.62 -3.17 -19.09
CA VAL A 94 12.66 -1.77 -19.54
C VAL A 94 13.04 -0.85 -18.38
N TYR A 95 12.42 -1.04 -17.21
CA TYR A 95 12.76 -0.28 -16.02
C TYR A 95 14.21 -0.51 -15.59
N TYR A 96 14.71 -1.75 -15.61
CA TYR A 96 16.11 -2.05 -15.35
C TYR A 96 17.04 -1.30 -16.31
N LEU A 97 16.73 -1.28 -17.62
CA LEU A 97 17.53 -0.56 -18.62
C LEU A 97 17.55 0.96 -18.36
N ILE A 98 16.43 1.54 -17.91
CA ILE A 98 16.34 2.97 -17.55
C ILE A 98 17.30 3.32 -16.39
N ILE A 99 17.45 2.41 -15.41
CA ILE A 99 18.34 2.64 -14.26
C ILE A 99 19.75 2.05 -14.46
N ALA A 100 19.96 1.23 -15.50
CA ALA A 100 21.22 0.51 -15.73
C ALA A 100 22.41 1.47 -15.89
N GLY A 101 22.22 2.58 -16.59
CA GLY A 101 23.26 3.59 -16.82
C GLY A 101 23.56 4.50 -15.62
N ALA A 102 22.76 4.48 -14.56
CA ALA A 102 22.98 5.33 -13.39
C ALA A 102 24.22 4.84 -12.59
N PRO A 103 25.18 5.71 -12.24
CA PRO A 103 26.40 5.31 -11.53
C PRO A 103 26.17 5.02 -10.03
N ALA A 104 25.02 5.43 -9.49
CA ALA A 104 24.59 5.16 -8.13
C ALA A 104 23.04 5.15 -8.06
N ILE A 105 22.49 4.68 -6.94
CA ILE A 105 21.07 4.91 -6.60
C ILE A 105 20.96 6.31 -6.00
N ASP A 106 20.92 7.30 -6.87
CA ASP A 106 20.78 8.70 -6.49
C ASP A 106 19.31 9.10 -6.30
N TYR A 107 19.09 10.37 -5.95
CA TYR A 107 17.74 10.93 -5.83
C TYR A 107 16.93 10.77 -7.12
N GLY A 108 17.57 10.88 -8.29
CA GLY A 108 16.92 10.74 -9.59
C GLY A 108 16.35 9.34 -9.80
N VAL A 109 17.12 8.30 -9.49
CA VAL A 109 16.66 6.90 -9.52
C VAL A 109 15.51 6.73 -8.53
N GLY A 110 15.69 7.15 -7.27
CA GLY A 110 14.65 7.02 -6.24
C GLY A 110 13.33 7.70 -6.61
N ALA A 111 13.37 8.91 -7.16
CA ALA A 111 12.20 9.64 -7.61
C ALA A 111 11.48 8.91 -8.76
N ARG A 112 12.22 8.42 -9.78
CA ARG A 112 11.64 7.65 -10.90
C ARG A 112 10.99 6.36 -10.41
N THR A 113 11.63 5.63 -9.49
CA THR A 113 11.03 4.44 -8.88
C THR A 113 9.75 4.77 -8.14
N MET A 114 9.77 5.82 -7.31
CA MET A 114 8.61 6.24 -6.53
C MET A 114 7.43 6.59 -7.43
N VAL A 115 7.66 7.34 -8.51
CA VAL A 115 6.63 7.67 -9.50
C VAL A 115 6.09 6.40 -10.17
N ALA A 116 6.96 5.46 -10.57
CA ALA A 116 6.55 4.22 -11.20
C ALA A 116 5.72 3.32 -10.25
N VAL A 117 6.18 3.16 -9.00
CA VAL A 117 5.48 2.40 -7.95
C VAL A 117 4.13 3.04 -7.64
N PHE A 118 4.10 4.37 -7.45
CA PHE A 118 2.86 5.11 -7.19
C PHE A 118 1.88 5.01 -8.35
N SER A 119 2.37 5.09 -9.60
CA SER A 119 1.53 4.92 -10.79
C SER A 119 0.91 3.54 -10.84
N MET A 120 1.69 2.48 -10.61
CA MET A 120 1.17 1.10 -10.55
C MET A 120 0.21 0.91 -9.38
N PHE A 121 0.48 1.56 -8.24
CA PHE A 121 -0.42 1.58 -7.08
C PHE A 121 -1.80 2.17 -7.44
N CYS A 122 -1.83 3.34 -8.09
CA CYS A 122 -3.06 3.95 -8.57
C CYS A 122 -3.80 3.03 -9.57
N VAL A 123 -3.07 2.44 -10.52
CA VAL A 123 -3.67 1.57 -11.54
C VAL A 123 -4.32 0.34 -10.89
N PHE A 124 -3.62 -0.35 -9.98
CA PHE A 124 -4.18 -1.58 -9.41
C PHE A 124 -5.38 -1.33 -8.49
N ILE A 125 -5.44 -0.18 -7.79
CA ILE A 125 -6.62 0.20 -6.99
C ILE A 125 -7.80 0.54 -7.91
N TRP A 126 -7.54 1.22 -9.02
CA TRP A 126 -8.59 1.60 -9.96
C TRP A 126 -9.15 0.40 -10.75
N LEU A 127 -8.31 -0.57 -11.09
CA LEU A 127 -8.61 -1.63 -12.04
C LEU A 127 -9.91 -2.41 -11.77
N PRO A 128 -10.21 -2.83 -10.52
CA PRO A 128 -11.45 -3.57 -10.23
C PRO A 128 -12.73 -2.74 -10.49
N SER A 129 -12.64 -1.42 -10.34
CA SER A 129 -13.73 -0.46 -10.56
C SER A 129 -13.85 0.04 -12.01
N CYS A 130 -12.85 -0.24 -12.84
CA CYS A 130 -12.79 0.21 -14.23
C CYS A 130 -14.08 -0.16 -14.98
N ARG A 131 -14.59 0.74 -15.82
CA ARG A 131 -15.88 0.61 -16.56
C ARG A 131 -17.10 0.29 -15.68
N GLY A 132 -17.11 0.76 -14.43
CA GLY A 132 -18.29 0.75 -13.56
C GLY A 132 -18.75 -0.62 -13.06
N LYS A 133 -17.92 -1.67 -13.15
CA LYS A 133 -18.29 -3.03 -12.73
C LYS A 133 -18.30 -3.18 -11.18
N PHE A 134 -17.58 -2.32 -10.48
CA PHE A 134 -17.53 -2.28 -9.02
C PHE A 134 -17.34 -0.82 -8.54
N ASP A 135 -17.86 -0.48 -7.37
CA ASP A 135 -17.74 0.86 -6.80
C ASP A 135 -16.29 1.14 -6.34
N PHE A 136 -15.66 2.16 -6.91
CA PHE A 136 -14.26 2.54 -6.59
C PHE A 136 -14.07 2.81 -5.11
N ASN A 137 -15.04 3.45 -4.46
CA ASN A 137 -14.96 3.78 -3.04
C ASN A 137 -14.91 2.52 -2.18
N SER A 138 -15.69 1.49 -2.52
CA SER A 138 -15.59 0.17 -1.89
C SER A 138 -14.24 -0.50 -2.15
N VAL A 139 -13.68 -0.42 -3.36
CA VAL A 139 -12.33 -0.95 -3.65
C VAL A 139 -11.28 -0.28 -2.77
N ALA A 140 -11.27 1.05 -2.74
CA ALA A 140 -10.33 1.84 -1.95
C ALA A 140 -10.46 1.55 -0.45
N LEU A 141 -11.69 1.43 0.06
CA LEU A 141 -11.95 1.05 1.45
C LEU A 141 -11.38 -0.34 1.79
N ILE A 142 -11.63 -1.33 0.92
CA ILE A 142 -11.12 -2.70 1.10
C ILE A 142 -9.58 -2.69 1.10
N HIS A 143 -8.93 -2.03 0.15
CA HIS A 143 -7.47 -1.91 0.15
C HIS A 143 -6.94 -1.21 1.40
N PHE A 144 -7.57 -0.11 1.83
CA PHE A 144 -7.14 0.61 3.03
C PHE A 144 -7.27 -0.24 4.30
N LYS A 145 -8.43 -0.89 4.48
CA LYS A 145 -8.71 -1.80 5.59
C LYS A 145 -7.70 -2.94 5.60
N SER A 146 -7.49 -3.63 4.48
CA SER A 146 -6.56 -4.74 4.36
C SER A 146 -5.11 -4.30 4.62
N ALA A 147 -4.70 -3.12 4.17
CA ALA A 147 -3.37 -2.58 4.43
C ALA A 147 -3.17 -2.29 5.92
N LEU A 148 -4.14 -1.63 6.56
CA LEU A 148 -4.11 -1.33 7.99
C LEU A 148 -4.05 -2.61 8.83
N THR A 149 -4.91 -3.59 8.52
CA THR A 149 -4.89 -4.90 9.19
C THR A 149 -3.55 -5.58 9.03
N SER A 150 -2.97 -5.59 7.82
CA SER A 150 -1.69 -6.24 7.59
C SER A 150 -0.53 -5.56 8.33
N VAL A 151 -0.48 -4.23 8.31
CA VAL A 151 0.52 -3.44 9.05
C VAL A 151 0.41 -3.69 10.55
N LEU A 152 -0.80 -3.77 11.11
CA LEU A 152 -0.98 -4.06 12.54
C LEU A 152 -0.48 -5.47 12.89
N TYR A 153 -0.82 -6.47 12.07
CA TYR A 153 -0.35 -7.85 12.30
C TYR A 153 1.16 -7.96 12.18
N ALA A 154 1.76 -7.33 11.16
CA ALA A 154 3.22 -7.27 11.00
C ALA A 154 3.90 -6.50 12.13
N GLY A 155 3.30 -5.41 12.60
CA GLY A 155 3.76 -4.64 13.75
C GLY A 155 3.82 -5.48 15.02
N VAL A 156 2.71 -6.15 15.37
CA VAL A 156 2.66 -7.06 16.53
C VAL A 156 3.66 -8.21 16.39
N LEU A 157 3.76 -8.82 15.20
CA LEU A 157 4.73 -9.89 14.94
C LEU A 157 6.17 -9.40 15.11
N SER A 158 6.51 -8.23 14.56
CA SER A 158 7.84 -7.63 14.67
C SER A 158 8.20 -7.27 16.11
N ALA A 159 7.26 -6.74 16.89
CA ALA A 159 7.47 -6.43 18.31
C ALA A 159 7.64 -7.70 19.16
N GLY A 160 6.87 -8.74 18.87
CA GLY A 160 7.00 -10.05 19.51
C GLY A 160 8.35 -10.71 19.23
N LEU A 161 8.77 -10.72 17.95
CA LEU A 161 10.08 -11.26 17.55
C LEU A 161 11.24 -10.42 18.10
N ALA A 162 11.13 -9.09 18.10
CA ALA A 162 12.14 -8.22 18.68
C ALA A 162 12.31 -8.46 20.19
N SER A 163 11.20 -8.63 20.92
CA SER A 163 11.23 -9.00 22.34
C SER A 163 11.86 -10.37 22.56
N LEU A 164 11.55 -11.37 21.71
CA LEU A 164 12.16 -12.69 21.78
C LEU A 164 13.67 -12.64 21.53
N PHE A 165 14.11 -11.90 20.50
CA PHE A 165 15.53 -11.72 20.23
C PHE A 165 16.24 -10.98 21.36
N ALA A 166 15.63 -9.95 21.93
CA ALA A 166 16.19 -9.27 23.10
C ALA A 166 16.35 -10.22 24.30
N ALA A 167 15.37 -11.10 24.55
CA ALA A 167 15.48 -12.09 25.60
C ALA A 167 16.61 -13.10 25.31
N ILE A 168 16.77 -13.56 24.07
CA ILE A 168 17.87 -14.46 23.68
C ILE A 168 19.23 -13.77 23.82
N ASP A 169 19.34 -12.51 23.37
CA ASP A 169 20.55 -11.69 23.44
C ASP A 169 21.04 -11.51 24.88
N ILE A 170 20.10 -11.24 25.80
CA ILE A 170 20.41 -11.00 27.21
C ILE A 170 20.64 -12.32 27.99
N LEU A 171 19.82 -13.35 27.78
CA LEU A 171 19.82 -14.55 28.64
C LEU A 171 20.67 -15.71 28.11
N LEU A 172 20.86 -15.81 26.79
CA LEU A 172 21.43 -17.02 26.17
C LEU A 172 22.78 -16.72 25.50
N PHE A 173 22.81 -15.83 24.51
CA PHE A 173 24.02 -15.45 23.78
C PHE A 173 23.82 -14.20 22.94
N ASN A 174 24.89 -13.45 22.73
CA ASN A 174 24.88 -12.22 21.94
C ASN A 174 24.44 -12.49 20.48
N LEU A 175 23.33 -11.88 20.08
CA LEU A 175 22.84 -11.85 18.71
C LEU A 175 23.52 -10.72 17.93
N SER A 176 23.85 -11.00 16.67
CA SER A 176 24.29 -9.94 15.77
C SER A 176 23.16 -8.92 15.56
N SER A 177 23.49 -7.63 15.56
CA SER A 177 22.55 -6.55 15.24
C SER A 177 21.88 -6.72 13.86
N LYS A 178 22.55 -7.41 12.92
CA LYS A 178 22.01 -7.78 11.61
C LYS A 178 20.73 -8.64 11.69
N THR A 179 20.55 -9.40 12.77
CA THR A 179 19.38 -10.25 13.01
C THR A 179 18.08 -9.45 12.97
N TYR A 180 18.06 -8.26 13.58
CA TYR A 180 16.91 -7.37 13.54
C TYR A 180 16.63 -6.87 12.12
N GLY A 181 17.68 -6.59 11.34
CA GLY A 181 17.56 -6.22 9.93
C GLY A 181 16.89 -7.31 9.09
N TYR A 182 17.35 -8.57 9.21
CA TYR A 182 16.75 -9.71 8.51
C TYR A 182 15.28 -9.89 8.89
N MET A 183 14.96 -9.81 10.18
CA MET A 183 13.59 -9.91 10.68
C MET A 183 12.71 -8.82 10.08
N MET A 184 13.17 -7.56 10.08
CA MET A 184 12.39 -6.46 9.49
C MET A 184 12.16 -6.68 8.00
N ALA A 185 13.19 -7.10 7.24
CA ALA A 185 13.03 -7.41 5.82
C ALA A 185 11.99 -8.50 5.59
N ILE A 186 12.08 -9.62 6.31
CA ILE A 186 11.14 -10.76 6.15
C ILE A 186 9.72 -10.37 6.57
N VAL A 187 9.56 -9.71 7.72
CA VAL A 187 8.23 -9.38 8.25
C VAL A 187 7.55 -8.30 7.42
N TRP A 188 8.26 -7.23 7.04
CA TRP A 188 7.65 -6.09 6.37
C TRP A 188 7.59 -6.22 4.85
N MET A 189 8.59 -6.84 4.21
CA MET A 189 8.58 -6.99 2.75
C MET A 189 7.82 -8.24 2.30
N LEU A 190 7.94 -9.35 3.03
CA LEU A 190 7.32 -10.61 2.63
C LEU A 190 6.00 -10.85 3.36
N PHE A 191 6.02 -10.97 4.69
CA PHE A 191 4.82 -11.32 5.45
C PHE A 191 3.72 -10.25 5.34
N ALA A 192 4.03 -8.97 5.61
CA ALA A 192 3.03 -7.90 5.56
C ALA A 192 2.41 -7.76 4.15
N THR A 193 3.22 -7.83 3.09
CA THR A 193 2.69 -7.66 1.74
C THR A 193 1.90 -8.89 1.28
N THR A 194 2.36 -10.10 1.57
CA THR A 194 1.60 -11.33 1.21
C THR A 194 0.32 -11.47 2.02
N TYR A 195 0.34 -11.12 3.32
CA TYR A 195 -0.85 -11.12 4.16
C TYR A 195 -1.85 -10.06 3.70
N TYR A 196 -1.38 -8.87 3.30
CA TYR A 196 -2.22 -7.86 2.65
C TYR A 196 -2.94 -8.43 1.41
N LEU A 197 -2.21 -9.10 0.51
CA LEU A 197 -2.79 -9.70 -0.70
C LEU A 197 -3.81 -10.81 -0.39
N SER A 198 -3.62 -11.55 0.71
CA SER A 198 -4.56 -12.58 1.16
C SER A 198 -5.91 -12.02 1.60
N LEU A 199 -5.94 -10.76 2.04
CA LEU A 199 -7.16 -10.07 2.49
C LEU A 199 -7.91 -9.39 1.34
N LEU A 200 -7.38 -9.39 0.11
CA LEU A 200 -8.03 -8.76 -1.04
C LEU A 200 -8.98 -9.75 -1.73
N PRO A 201 -10.25 -9.41 -1.95
CA PRO A 201 -11.19 -10.29 -2.66
C PRO A 201 -10.94 -10.32 -4.16
N ARG A 202 -11.57 -11.28 -4.85
CA ARG A 202 -11.75 -11.25 -6.30
C ARG A 202 -12.97 -10.41 -6.64
N PHE A 203 -12.77 -9.08 -6.69
CA PHE A 203 -13.84 -8.07 -6.81
C PHE A 203 -14.89 -8.33 -7.90
N ASN A 204 -14.51 -8.95 -9.02
CA ASN A 204 -15.39 -9.13 -10.18
C ASN A 204 -15.76 -10.60 -10.46
N SER A 205 -15.53 -11.49 -9.49
CA SER A 205 -15.88 -12.92 -9.60
C SER A 205 -17.37 -13.14 -9.35
N GLU A 206 -17.95 -14.10 -10.08
CA GLU A 206 -19.37 -14.47 -9.98
C GLU A 206 -19.60 -15.69 -9.07
N THR A 207 -18.53 -16.33 -8.61
CA THR A 207 -18.64 -17.48 -7.68
C THR A 207 -19.25 -17.04 -6.36
N GLU A 208 -20.05 -17.91 -5.75
CA GLU A 208 -20.74 -17.60 -4.50
C GLU A 208 -19.76 -17.34 -3.35
N ALA A 209 -18.71 -18.16 -3.24
CA ALA A 209 -17.67 -18.00 -2.24
C ALA A 209 -16.93 -16.66 -2.35
N ASP A 210 -16.55 -16.24 -3.57
CA ASP A 210 -15.86 -14.95 -3.77
C ASP A 210 -16.79 -13.75 -3.49
N ARG A 211 -18.08 -13.87 -3.81
CA ARG A 211 -19.08 -12.83 -3.49
C ARG A 211 -19.29 -12.69 -1.99
N ALA A 212 -19.40 -13.79 -1.26
CA ALA A 212 -19.51 -13.79 0.20
C ALA A 212 -18.28 -13.13 0.84
N PHE A 213 -17.07 -13.52 0.40
CA PHE A 213 -15.82 -12.91 0.89
C PHE A 213 -15.74 -11.41 0.56
N THR A 214 -16.16 -11.01 -0.64
CA THR A 214 -16.19 -9.58 -1.03
C THR A 214 -17.15 -8.79 -0.16
N ALA A 215 -18.33 -9.33 0.16
CA ALA A 215 -19.31 -8.68 1.03
C ALA A 215 -18.76 -8.49 2.44
N GLU A 216 -18.09 -9.51 3.01
CA GLU A 216 -17.42 -9.42 4.31
C GLU A 216 -16.27 -8.40 4.29
N ALA A 217 -15.42 -8.44 3.26
CA ALA A 217 -14.32 -7.50 3.10
C ALA A 217 -14.81 -6.05 3.05
N ASN A 218 -15.95 -5.81 2.38
CA ASN A 218 -16.59 -4.49 2.24
C ASN A 218 -17.30 -4.00 3.51
N GLN A 219 -17.45 -4.83 4.56
CA GLN A 219 -18.03 -4.37 5.83
C GLN A 219 -17.13 -3.32 6.47
N TYR A 220 -17.73 -2.18 6.82
CA TYR A 220 -17.04 -1.05 7.41
C TYR A 220 -16.74 -1.33 8.90
N PRO A 221 -15.46 -1.45 9.31
CA PRO A 221 -15.15 -1.77 10.70
C PRO A 221 -15.39 -0.54 11.58
N ARG A 222 -16.01 -0.75 12.76
CA ARG A 222 -16.34 0.32 13.71
C ARG A 222 -15.13 1.19 14.11
N VAL A 223 -13.95 0.58 14.23
CA VAL A 223 -12.70 1.31 14.54
C VAL A 223 -12.36 2.31 13.44
N LEU A 224 -12.51 1.93 12.17
CA LEU A 224 -12.28 2.83 11.05
C LEU A 224 -13.36 3.90 10.97
N GLU A 225 -14.59 3.59 11.40
CA GLU A 225 -15.69 4.56 11.38
C GLU A 225 -15.41 5.69 12.36
N ILE A 226 -14.99 5.32 13.58
CA ILE A 226 -14.55 6.25 14.61
C ILE A 226 -13.34 7.06 14.11
N LEU A 227 -12.32 6.39 13.56
CA LEU A 227 -11.12 7.05 13.07
C LEU A 227 -11.45 8.11 12.00
N ILE A 228 -12.25 7.74 10.99
CA ILE A 228 -12.55 8.67 9.89
C ILE A 228 -13.52 9.74 10.34
N SER A 229 -14.62 9.38 11.00
CA SER A 229 -15.67 10.33 11.32
C SER A 229 -15.36 11.24 12.50
N GLN A 230 -14.71 10.73 13.54
CA GLN A 230 -14.51 11.44 14.80
C GLN A 230 -13.12 12.06 14.93
N ILE A 231 -12.13 11.57 14.16
CA ILE A 231 -10.76 12.08 14.21
C ILE A 231 -10.39 12.76 12.88
N ALA A 232 -10.46 12.03 11.76
CA ALA A 232 -9.94 12.54 10.49
C ALA A 232 -10.76 13.72 9.93
N ILE A 233 -12.10 13.60 9.89
CA ILE A 233 -12.95 14.69 9.39
C ILE A 233 -12.79 15.99 10.21
N PRO A 234 -12.86 15.95 11.56
CA PRO A 234 -12.61 17.16 12.36
C PRO A 234 -11.21 17.74 12.16
N LEU A 235 -10.18 16.90 12.06
CA LEU A 235 -8.81 17.36 11.84
C LEU A 235 -8.64 18.04 10.48
N VAL A 236 -9.16 17.45 9.40
CA VAL A 236 -9.14 18.07 8.06
C VAL A 236 -9.93 19.37 8.06
N THR A 237 -11.06 19.42 8.77
CA THR A 237 -11.85 20.65 8.92
C THR A 237 -11.06 21.75 9.65
N ALA A 238 -10.40 21.42 10.76
CA ALA A 238 -9.53 22.37 11.46
C ALA A 238 -8.38 22.87 10.58
N TYR A 239 -7.74 21.97 9.82
CA TYR A 239 -6.69 22.35 8.87
C TYR A 239 -7.22 23.27 7.76
N THR A 240 -8.44 23.01 7.29
CA THR A 240 -9.13 23.86 6.31
C THR A 240 -9.29 25.29 6.84
N VAL A 241 -9.69 25.45 8.11
CA VAL A 241 -9.82 26.76 8.76
C VAL A 241 -8.46 27.48 8.86
N VAL A 242 -7.39 26.75 9.18
CA VAL A 242 -6.02 27.31 9.23
C VAL A 242 -5.60 27.81 7.85
N LEU A 243 -5.75 26.99 6.80
CA LEU A 243 -5.43 27.40 5.43
C LEU A 243 -6.25 28.61 4.99
N PHE A 244 -7.55 28.60 5.26
CA PHE A 244 -8.43 29.71 4.90
C PHE A 244 -8.06 31.01 5.62
N SER A 245 -7.75 30.93 6.91
CA SER A 245 -7.23 32.07 7.70
C SER A 245 -5.93 32.60 7.12
N TYR A 246 -5.06 31.71 6.63
CA TYR A 246 -3.82 32.09 5.98
C TYR A 246 -4.05 32.77 4.63
N PHE A 247 -5.00 32.31 3.82
CA PHE A 247 -5.40 32.99 2.58
C PHE A 247 -5.93 34.40 2.84
N ILE A 248 -6.76 34.58 3.89
CA ILE A 248 -7.21 35.92 4.31
C ILE A 248 -6.01 36.80 4.68
N LYS A 249 -5.05 36.27 5.44
CA LYS A 249 -3.82 36.99 5.80
C LYS A 249 -3.04 37.44 4.56
N ILE A 250 -2.92 36.59 3.53
CA ILE A 250 -2.28 36.96 2.25
C ILE A 250 -3.05 38.11 1.58
N GLY A 251 -4.38 38.02 1.52
CA GLY A 251 -5.22 39.07 0.92
C GLY A 251 -5.07 40.43 1.61
N VAL A 252 -5.01 40.45 2.94
CA VAL A 252 -4.82 41.67 3.75
C VAL A 252 -3.41 42.23 3.62
N THR A 253 -2.40 41.37 3.79
CA THR A 253 -0.99 41.81 3.80
C THR A 253 -0.43 42.06 2.40
N ARG A 254 -1.07 41.51 1.35
CA ARG A 254 -0.60 41.44 -0.04
C ARG A 254 0.83 40.88 -0.19
N LYS A 255 1.34 40.20 0.84
CA LYS A 255 2.65 39.57 0.84
C LYS A 255 2.50 38.10 0.52
N TRP A 256 2.93 37.74 -0.68
CA TRP A 256 2.96 36.34 -1.10
C TRP A 256 4.07 35.59 -0.37
N PRO A 257 3.77 34.44 0.24
CA PRO A 257 4.76 33.64 0.93
C PRO A 257 5.66 32.88 -0.06
N ILE A 258 6.92 32.72 0.32
CA ILE A 258 7.92 32.06 -0.52
C ILE A 258 7.96 30.56 -0.14
N GLY A 259 7.57 29.70 -1.07
CA GLY A 259 7.92 28.26 -1.10
C GLY A 259 7.23 27.29 -0.12
N GLN A 260 6.64 27.75 0.99
CA GLN A 260 6.09 26.84 2.02
C GLN A 260 4.61 26.46 1.82
N LEU A 261 3.83 27.31 1.16
CA LEU A 261 2.38 27.11 1.03
C LEU A 261 2.02 25.95 0.08
N GLY A 262 2.76 25.81 -1.03
CA GLY A 262 2.48 24.78 -2.04
C GLY A 262 2.48 23.35 -1.50
N PRO A 263 3.57 22.89 -0.82
CA PRO A 263 3.61 21.56 -0.22
C PRO A 263 2.51 21.33 0.83
N MET A 264 2.15 22.34 1.63
CA MET A 264 1.09 22.24 2.64
C MET A 264 -0.28 22.00 2.01
N ILE A 265 -0.62 22.77 0.97
CA ILE A 265 -1.88 22.59 0.22
C ILE A 265 -1.90 21.21 -0.45
N LEU A 266 -0.79 20.76 -1.04
CA LEU A 266 -0.71 19.45 -1.68
C LEU A 266 -1.00 18.32 -0.70
N VAL A 267 -0.37 18.33 0.49
CA VAL A 267 -0.59 17.33 1.54
C VAL A 267 -2.03 17.40 2.07
N TYR A 268 -2.56 18.60 2.29
CA TYR A 268 -3.96 18.80 2.68
C TYR A 268 -4.94 18.20 1.67
N SER A 269 -4.76 18.50 0.39
CA SER A 269 -5.62 18.01 -0.68
C SER A 269 -5.54 16.49 -0.81
N ALA A 270 -4.35 15.91 -0.69
CA ALA A 270 -4.17 14.46 -0.72
C ALA A 270 -4.87 13.77 0.46
N ILE A 271 -4.65 14.26 1.68
CA ILE A 271 -5.28 13.69 2.89
C ILE A 271 -6.80 13.90 2.85
N GLY A 272 -7.26 15.10 2.49
CA GLY A 272 -8.68 15.41 2.41
C GLY A 272 -9.40 14.57 1.35
N LEU A 273 -8.79 14.35 0.18
CA LEU A 273 -9.33 13.45 -0.83
C LEU A 273 -9.40 12.00 -0.34
N LEU A 274 -8.36 11.54 0.36
CA LEU A 274 -8.36 10.21 0.98
C LEU A 274 -9.50 10.07 2.00
N VAL A 275 -9.65 11.04 2.91
CA VAL A 275 -10.76 11.07 3.88
C VAL A 275 -12.10 11.13 3.17
N TYR A 276 -12.22 11.88 2.08
CA TYR A 276 -13.43 11.98 1.27
C TYR A 276 -13.85 10.62 0.68
N ILE A 277 -12.89 9.88 0.11
CA ILE A 277 -13.13 8.53 -0.44
C ILE A 277 -13.56 7.57 0.67
N LEU A 278 -12.85 7.57 1.81
CA LEU A 278 -13.17 6.66 2.92
C LEU A 278 -14.51 7.02 3.59
N ALA A 279 -14.84 8.30 3.70
CA ALA A 279 -16.09 8.78 4.30
C ALA A 279 -17.33 8.45 3.44
N SER A 280 -17.17 8.13 2.15
CA SER A 280 -18.28 7.86 1.23
C SER A 280 -19.17 6.68 1.59
N ARG A 281 -18.65 5.75 2.37
CA ARG A 281 -19.38 4.56 2.83
C ARG A 281 -19.98 4.73 4.22
N LEU A 282 -19.78 5.89 4.85
CA LEU A 282 -20.33 6.20 6.17
C LEU A 282 -21.69 6.89 6.02
N SER A 283 -22.68 6.43 6.79
CA SER A 283 -24.03 6.99 6.81
C SER A 283 -24.24 8.07 7.88
N ASN A 284 -23.21 8.38 8.67
CA ASN A 284 -23.33 9.33 9.76
C ASN A 284 -23.39 10.79 9.27
N ARG A 285 -24.00 11.66 10.08
CA ARG A 285 -24.25 13.06 9.69
C ARG A 285 -22.97 13.84 9.35
N LEU A 286 -21.89 13.60 10.10
CA LEU A 286 -20.61 14.29 9.91
C LEU A 286 -19.96 13.90 8.56
N ALA A 287 -19.95 12.61 8.22
CA ALA A 287 -19.42 12.15 6.94
C ALA A 287 -20.23 12.70 5.77
N VAL A 288 -21.56 12.61 5.83
CA VAL A 288 -22.44 13.15 4.77
C VAL A 288 -22.24 14.65 4.59
N TYR A 289 -22.12 15.40 5.68
CA TYR A 289 -21.84 16.83 5.63
C TYR A 289 -20.46 17.12 5.01
N TYR A 290 -19.43 16.40 5.46
CA TYR A 290 -18.07 16.54 4.92
C TYR A 290 -18.03 16.25 3.42
N GLN A 291 -18.69 15.17 2.97
CA GLN A 291 -18.77 14.84 1.55
C GLN A 291 -19.46 15.91 0.70
N ARG A 292 -20.45 16.60 1.25
CA ARG A 292 -21.13 17.67 0.52
C ARG A 292 -20.32 18.97 0.47
N SER A 293 -19.54 19.24 1.52
CA SER A 293 -18.84 20.51 1.72
C SER A 293 -17.42 20.49 1.17
N PHE A 294 -16.67 19.41 1.38
CA PHE A 294 -15.24 19.33 1.06
C PHE A 294 -14.91 19.64 -0.41
N PRO A 295 -15.61 19.08 -1.43
CA PRO A 295 -15.32 19.40 -2.83
C PRO A 295 -15.46 20.90 -3.16
N LYS A 296 -16.40 21.60 -2.50
CA LYS A 296 -16.62 23.04 -2.72
C LYS A 296 -15.53 23.89 -2.09
N VAL A 297 -14.98 23.43 -0.96
CA VAL A 297 -13.92 24.14 -0.24
C VAL A 297 -12.54 23.87 -0.84
N LEU A 298 -12.36 22.71 -1.47
CA LEU A 298 -11.11 22.34 -2.12
C LEU A 298 -10.81 23.24 -3.34
N ILE A 299 -11.82 23.56 -4.16
CA ILE A 299 -11.67 24.36 -5.39
C ILE A 299 -11.02 25.73 -5.16
N PRO A 300 -11.43 26.57 -4.19
CA PRO A 300 -10.79 27.87 -3.96
C PRO A 300 -9.43 27.79 -3.26
N ILE A 301 -9.08 26.64 -2.67
CA ILE A 301 -7.82 26.43 -1.93
C ILE A 301 -6.68 25.96 -2.85
N VAL A 302 -7.00 25.25 -3.93
CA VAL A 302 -6.06 24.68 -4.92
C VAL A 302 -5.98 25.58 -6.14
#